data_AF-A0AAE4R5K1-F1
#
_entry.id   AF-A0AAE4R5K1-F1
#
_cell.length_a   1.000
_cell.length_b   1.000
_cell.length_c   1.000
_cell.angle_alpha   90.00
_cell.angle_beta   90.00
_cell.angle_gamma   90.00
#
_symmetry.space_group_name_H-M   'P 1'
#
loop_
_entity.id
_entity.type
_entity.pdbx_description
1 polymer ?
#
loop_
_entity_poly.entity_id
_entity_poly.type
_entity_poly.pdbx_seq_one_letter_code
_entity_poly.pdbx_strand_id
1 'polypeptide(L)'
;MANYSIPVTDTDAVQALLDEVQHRCTARIYDADDICKLAEKADQLLEGLPEKLRTGATVYAARSGAVAKRASYGYTVGVTGVRLRRVNRQWRLERATRIKDDSTYGIFEVRLSDRIDPSDLGRVFAKNAGLTLGEFPPSKRTAKLAELTG
;
A
#
# COMPACT_ATOMS: atom_id res chain seq x y z
N MET A 1 3.26 -18.13 -6.76
CA MET A 1 3.07 -16.78 -7.35
C MET A 1 4.41 -16.07 -7.27
N ALA A 2 4.92 -15.55 -8.38
CA ALA A 2 6.24 -14.92 -8.43
C ALA A 2 6.26 -13.61 -7.62
N ASN A 3 7.29 -13.44 -6.80
CA ASN A 3 7.62 -12.13 -6.23
C ASN A 3 8.41 -11.38 -7.29
N TYR A 4 7.82 -10.33 -7.84
CA TYR A 4 8.54 -9.43 -8.74
C TYR A 4 9.31 -8.42 -7.90
N SER A 5 10.38 -7.84 -8.44
CA SER A 5 11.08 -6.73 -7.77
C SER A 5 11.45 -5.71 -8.82
N ILE A 6 10.44 -5.00 -9.31
CA ILE A 6 10.58 -4.03 -10.39
C ILE A 6 10.80 -2.65 -9.77
N PRO A 7 11.87 -1.92 -10.10
CA PRO A 7 12.01 -0.53 -9.69
C PRO A 7 10.80 0.30 -10.12
N VAL A 8 10.24 1.14 -9.25
CA VAL A 8 9.10 2.00 -9.61
C VAL A 8 9.46 2.99 -10.74
N THR A 9 10.74 3.32 -10.88
CA THR A 9 11.27 4.15 -11.97
C THR A 9 11.28 3.46 -13.34
N ASP A 10 11.11 2.14 -13.39
CA ASP A 10 11.00 1.36 -14.62
C ASP A 10 9.52 1.30 -15.04
N THR A 11 9.03 2.40 -15.59
CA THR A 11 7.60 2.60 -15.90
C THR A 11 7.06 1.59 -16.89
N ASP A 12 7.88 1.13 -17.84
CA ASP A 12 7.48 0.15 -18.85
C ASP A 12 7.24 -1.23 -18.23
N ALA A 13 8.18 -1.70 -17.40
CA ALA A 13 8.03 -2.98 -16.70
C ALA A 13 6.88 -2.95 -15.68
N VAL A 14 6.69 -1.81 -14.99
CA VAL A 14 5.56 -1.59 -14.09
C VAL A 14 4.24 -1.65 -14.86
N GLN A 15 4.13 -0.93 -15.99
CA GLN A 15 2.91 -0.90 -16.79
C GLN A 15 2.56 -2.28 -17.34
N ALA A 16 3.54 -3.04 -17.84
CA ALA A 16 3.34 -4.40 -18.33
C ALA A 16 2.75 -5.33 -17.25
N LEU A 17 3.29 -5.27 -16.03
CA LEU A 17 2.77 -6.06 -14.91
C LEU A 17 1.36 -5.61 -14.49
N LEU A 18 1.11 -4.29 -14.46
CA LEU A 18 -0.21 -3.75 -14.17
C LEU A 18 -1.23 -4.21 -15.21
N ASP A 19 -0.90 -4.17 -16.51
CA ASP A 19 -1.79 -4.60 -17.59
C ASP A 19 -2.14 -6.08 -17.48
N GLU A 20 -1.17 -6.95 -17.15
CA GLU A 20 -1.40 -8.39 -16.93
C GLU A 20 -2.40 -8.63 -15.79
N VAL A 21 -2.22 -7.93 -14.67
CA VAL A 21 -3.07 -8.11 -13.47
C VAL A 21 -4.43 -7.47 -13.70
N GLN A 22 -4.47 -6.26 -14.26
CA GLN A 22 -5.68 -5.48 -14.48
C GLN A 22 -6.59 -6.09 -15.54
N HIS A 23 -6.07 -6.86 -16.50
CA HIS A 23 -6.91 -7.63 -17.41
C HIS A 23 -7.81 -8.64 -16.68
N ARG A 24 -7.42 -9.08 -15.48
CA ARG A 24 -8.22 -9.97 -14.62
C ARG A 24 -9.13 -9.22 -13.66
N CYS A 25 -8.98 -7.89 -13.56
CA CYS A 25 -9.76 -7.02 -12.69
C CYS A 25 -10.98 -6.48 -13.45
N THR A 26 -12.02 -6.11 -12.71
CA THR A 26 -13.24 -5.52 -13.30
C THR A 26 -13.02 -4.04 -13.65
N ALA A 27 -12.06 -3.38 -13.00
CA ALA A 27 -11.68 -2.01 -13.27
C ALA A 27 -10.15 -1.90 -13.38
N ARG A 28 -9.70 -1.10 -14.36
CA ARG A 28 -8.31 -0.65 -14.48
C ARG A 28 -8.18 0.64 -13.68
N ILE A 29 -7.32 0.66 -12.67
CA ILE A 29 -7.33 1.70 -11.64
C ILE A 29 -5.94 2.32 -11.43
N TYR A 30 -4.87 1.61 -11.78
CA TYR A 30 -3.51 2.09 -11.70
C TYR A 30 -2.87 2.12 -13.08
N ASP A 31 -2.16 3.20 -13.34
CA ASP A 31 -1.10 3.29 -14.34
C ASP A 31 0.27 3.38 -13.64
N ALA A 32 1.36 3.31 -14.40
CA ALA A 32 2.71 3.43 -13.86
C ALA A 32 2.92 4.76 -13.10
N ASP A 33 2.35 5.87 -13.59
CA ASP A 33 2.46 7.19 -12.96
C ASP A 33 1.79 7.23 -11.57
N ASP A 34 0.66 6.55 -11.40
CA ASP A 34 0.01 6.41 -10.12
C ASP A 34 0.87 5.64 -9.12
N ILE A 35 1.63 4.62 -9.58
CA ILE A 35 2.60 3.91 -8.73
C ILE A 35 3.72 4.85 -8.28
N CYS A 36 4.22 5.71 -9.17
CA CYS A 36 5.19 6.74 -8.82
C CYS A 36 4.63 7.71 -7.77
N LYS A 37 3.40 8.21 -7.95
CA LYS A 37 2.73 9.09 -6.97
C LYS A 37 2.53 8.42 -5.60
N LEU A 38 2.23 7.12 -5.58
CA LEU A 38 2.13 6.36 -4.33
C LEU A 38 3.49 6.26 -3.63
N ALA A 39 4.57 6.05 -4.38
CA ALA A 39 5.93 6.04 -3.84
C ALA A 39 6.33 7.41 -3.27
N GLU A 40 6.05 8.50 -3.98
CA GLU A 40 6.29 9.87 -3.52
C GLU A 40 5.50 10.19 -2.25
N LYS A 41 4.21 9.83 -2.21
CA LYS A 41 3.38 10.00 -1.01
C LYS A 41 3.93 9.21 0.18
N ALA A 42 4.43 7.99 -0.07
CA ALA A 42 5.09 7.21 0.97
C ALA A 42 6.41 7.84 1.43
N ASP A 43 7.18 8.43 0.51
CA ASP A 43 8.39 9.19 0.85
C ASP A 43 8.09 10.39 1.74
N GLN A 44 7.02 11.15 1.44
CA GLN A 44 6.56 12.26 2.27
C GLN A 44 6.19 11.81 3.68
N LEU A 45 5.50 10.67 3.84
CA LEU A 45 5.15 10.13 5.15
C LEU A 45 6.37 9.61 5.94
N LEU A 46 7.39 9.15 5.22
CA LEU A 46 8.65 8.72 5.81
C LEU A 46 9.64 9.89 5.98
N GLU A 47 9.28 11.10 5.59
CA GLU A 47 10.15 12.26 5.73
C GLU A 47 10.49 12.50 7.21
N GLY A 48 11.74 12.89 7.47
CA GLY A 48 12.26 13.04 8.84
C GLY A 48 12.72 11.75 9.52
N LEU A 49 12.42 10.56 9.00
CA LEU A 49 12.98 9.30 9.53
C LEU A 49 14.45 9.10 9.12
N PRO A 50 15.31 8.53 9.97
CA PRO A 50 16.63 8.05 9.54
C PRO A 50 16.54 7.00 8.42
N GLU A 51 17.50 6.98 7.49
CA GLU A 51 17.52 6.05 6.34
C GLU A 51 17.43 4.57 6.77
N LYS A 52 18.06 4.22 7.91
CA LYS A 52 17.98 2.89 8.53
C LYS A 52 16.56 2.44 8.88
N LEU A 53 15.67 3.38 9.23
CA LEU A 53 14.28 3.10 9.60
C LEU A 53 13.34 3.11 8.39
N ARG A 54 13.70 3.83 7.33
CA ARG A 54 12.94 3.84 6.07
C ARG A 54 13.17 2.56 5.26
N THR A 55 14.36 2.00 5.35
CA THR A 55 14.74 0.80 4.57
C THR A 55 13.89 -0.39 4.99
N GLY A 56 13.34 -1.11 4.02
CA GLY A 56 12.43 -2.22 4.26
C GLY A 56 10.99 -1.81 4.56
N ALA A 57 10.66 -0.51 4.60
CA ALA A 57 9.29 -0.05 4.68
C ALA A 57 8.46 -0.60 3.50
N THR A 58 7.20 -0.90 3.76
CA THR A 58 6.26 -1.43 2.76
C THR A 58 5.05 -0.54 2.65
N VAL A 59 4.61 -0.30 1.41
CA VAL A 59 3.36 0.39 1.12
C VAL A 59 2.38 -0.66 0.63
N TYR A 60 1.18 -0.67 1.19
CA TYR A 60 0.05 -1.37 0.64
C TYR A 60 -0.96 -0.35 0.14
N ALA A 61 -1.28 -0.42 -1.15
CA ALA A 61 -2.26 0.47 -1.74
C ALA A 61 -3.25 -0.33 -2.59
N ALA A 62 -4.53 -0.01 -2.44
CA ALA A 62 -5.58 -0.46 -3.32
C ALA A 62 -6.58 0.67 -3.48
N ARG A 63 -7.00 0.96 -4.70
CA ARG A 63 -7.97 2.02 -4.95
C ARG A 63 -9.25 1.35 -5.43
N SER A 64 -10.32 1.48 -4.66
CA SER A 64 -11.67 1.21 -5.15
C SER A 64 -12.24 2.55 -5.63
N GLY A 65 -12.14 2.83 -6.93
CA GLY A 65 -12.75 4.04 -7.48
C GLY A 65 -14.28 4.03 -7.32
N ALA A 66 -14.94 5.16 -7.63
CA ALA A 66 -16.40 5.22 -7.80
C ALA A 66 -16.95 4.21 -8.84
N VAL A 67 -16.06 3.66 -9.69
CA VAL A 67 -16.32 2.57 -10.63
C VAL A 67 -16.66 1.26 -9.92
N ALA A 68 -16.10 0.99 -8.74
CA ALA A 68 -16.50 -0.15 -7.93
C ALA A 68 -17.96 -0.04 -7.50
N LYS A 69 -18.40 1.17 -7.10
CA LYS A 69 -19.79 1.48 -6.73
C LYS A 69 -20.77 1.37 -7.91
N ARG A 70 -20.38 1.81 -9.11
CA ARG A 70 -21.26 1.75 -10.31
C ARG A 70 -21.38 0.35 -10.91
N ALA A 71 -20.35 -0.48 -10.78
CA ALA A 71 -20.42 -1.89 -11.18
C ALA A 71 -21.12 -2.78 -10.12
N SER A 72 -21.13 -2.36 -8.85
CA SER A 72 -21.74 -3.10 -7.75
C SER A 72 -23.24 -2.79 -7.60
N TYR A 73 -24.07 -3.32 -8.48
CA TYR A 73 -25.47 -3.64 -8.12
C TYR A 73 -25.49 -4.82 -7.11
N GLY A 74 -24.79 -4.70 -5.98
CA GLY A 74 -24.65 -5.74 -4.95
C GLY A 74 -23.49 -6.73 -5.12
N TYR A 75 -22.56 -6.55 -6.06
CA TYR A 75 -21.46 -7.48 -6.32
C TYR A 75 -20.07 -6.95 -5.92
N THR A 76 -19.22 -7.82 -5.39
CA THR A 76 -17.82 -7.51 -5.04
C THR A 76 -17.00 -7.24 -6.30
N VAL A 77 -16.38 -6.06 -6.39
CA VAL A 77 -15.56 -5.67 -7.54
C VAL A 77 -14.12 -6.11 -7.31
N GLY A 78 -13.53 -6.73 -8.34
CA GLY A 78 -12.10 -7.05 -8.33
C GLY A 78 -11.29 -5.81 -8.69
N VAL A 79 -10.53 -5.28 -7.73
CA VAL A 79 -9.63 -4.14 -7.91
C VAL A 79 -8.17 -4.59 -7.86
N THR A 80 -7.26 -3.78 -8.37
CA THR A 80 -5.83 -4.05 -8.26
C THR A 80 -5.32 -3.56 -6.92
N GLY A 81 -4.72 -4.44 -6.13
CA GLY A 81 -3.91 -4.11 -4.97
C GLY A 81 -2.44 -4.20 -5.32
N VAL A 82 -1.67 -3.20 -4.89
CA VAL A 82 -0.22 -3.13 -5.09
C VAL A 82 0.51 -3.10 -3.76
N ARG A 83 1.69 -3.73 -3.76
CA ARG A 83 2.63 -3.69 -2.65
C ARG A 83 3.96 -3.14 -3.15
N LEU A 84 4.39 -2.03 -2.56
CA LEU A 84 5.73 -1.50 -2.76
C LEU A 84 6.59 -1.83 -1.56
N ARG A 85 7.88 -2.02 -1.79
CA ARG A 85 8.88 -2.10 -0.73
C ARG A 85 10.03 -1.17 -1.02
N ARG A 86 10.51 -0.52 0.02
CA ARG A 86 11.72 0.28 -0.04
C ARG A 86 12.94 -0.62 0.11
N VAL A 87 13.78 -0.64 -0.92
CA VAL A 87 15.09 -1.28 -0.91
C VAL A 87 16.13 -0.17 -1.02
N ASN A 88 16.86 0.07 0.07
CA ASN A 88 17.75 1.23 0.21
C ASN A 88 17.00 2.55 -0.10
N ARG A 89 17.47 3.31 -1.10
CA ARG A 89 16.88 4.58 -1.51
C ARG A 89 15.78 4.48 -2.56
N GLN A 90 15.47 3.26 -3.03
CA GLN A 90 14.56 3.06 -4.16
C GLN A 90 13.31 2.28 -3.74
N TRP A 91 12.15 2.70 -4.26
CA TRP A 91 10.91 1.93 -4.18
C TRP A 91 10.86 0.88 -5.29
N ARG A 92 10.45 -0.32 -4.92
CA ARG A 92 10.25 -1.43 -5.85
C ARG A 92 8.84 -1.98 -5.71
N LEU A 93 8.19 -2.21 -6.84
CA LEU A 93 6.94 -2.95 -6.91
C LEU A 93 7.24 -4.43 -6.65
N GLU A 94 6.79 -4.91 -5.49
CA GLU A 94 6.94 -6.32 -5.10
C GLU A 94 5.79 -7.19 -5.61
N ARG A 95 4.58 -6.62 -5.60
CA ARG A 95 3.37 -7.36 -5.92
C ARG A 95 2.31 -6.46 -6.52
N ALA A 96 1.68 -6.95 -7.58
CA ALA A 96 0.38 -6.48 -8.03
C ALA A 96 -0.55 -7.70 -8.05
N THR A 97 -1.74 -7.57 -7.48
CA THR A 97 -2.71 -8.67 -7.43
C THR A 97 -4.13 -8.14 -7.51
N ARG A 98 -5.03 -8.93 -8.08
CA ARG A 98 -6.45 -8.69 -7.91
C ARG A 98 -6.82 -8.94 -6.45
N ILE A 99 -7.48 -7.98 -5.83
CA ILE A 99 -8.13 -8.14 -4.53
C ILE A 99 -9.62 -7.87 -4.69
N LYS A 100 -10.40 -8.45 -3.78
CA LYS A 100 -11.80 -8.09 -3.60
C LYS A 100 -11.82 -6.95 -2.59
N ASP A 101 -12.31 -5.79 -2.99
CA ASP A 101 -12.49 -4.66 -2.09
C ASP A 101 -13.92 -4.13 -2.21
N ASP A 102 -14.58 -3.99 -1.08
CA ASP A 102 -15.91 -3.40 -0.92
C ASP A 102 -15.84 -1.99 -0.30
N SER A 103 -14.63 -1.52 0.03
CA SER A 103 -14.43 -0.19 0.61
C SER A 103 -14.83 0.90 -0.40
N THR A 104 -15.38 2.01 0.09
CA THR A 104 -15.72 3.18 -0.74
C THR A 104 -14.52 4.10 -0.97
N TYR A 105 -13.45 3.95 -0.20
CA TYR A 105 -12.40 4.97 -0.06
C TYR A 105 -11.01 4.49 -0.52
N GLY A 106 -10.84 3.20 -0.81
CA GLY A 106 -9.53 2.59 -1.04
C GLY A 106 -8.71 2.46 0.24
N ILE A 107 -7.58 1.76 0.12
CA ILE A 107 -6.63 1.48 1.18
C ILE A 107 -5.29 2.10 0.78
N PHE A 108 -4.67 2.86 1.68
CA PHE A 108 -3.29 3.30 1.55
C PHE A 108 -2.64 3.23 2.93
N GLU A 109 -1.66 2.34 3.08
CA GLU A 109 -1.01 2.09 4.35
C GLU A 109 0.50 2.02 4.15
N VAL A 110 1.25 2.76 4.96
CA VAL A 110 2.72 2.71 4.99
C VAL A 110 3.15 2.06 6.29
N ARG A 111 3.86 0.94 6.17
CA ARG A 111 4.35 0.14 7.29
C ARG A 111 5.85 0.19 7.35
N LEU A 112 6.37 0.42 8.55
CA LEU A 112 7.80 0.27 8.81
C LEU A 112 8.16 -1.22 8.99
N SER A 113 9.44 -1.56 8.81
CA SER A 113 9.88 -2.95 8.98
C SER A 113 9.74 -3.41 10.43
N ASP A 114 9.27 -4.65 10.63
CA ASP A 114 9.13 -5.31 11.94
C ASP A 114 10.47 -5.45 12.71
N ARG A 115 11.60 -5.20 12.04
CA ARG A 115 12.94 -5.18 12.65
C ARG A 115 13.27 -3.86 13.36
N ILE A 116 12.36 -2.89 13.34
CA ILE A 116 12.57 -1.62 14.01
C ILE A 116 12.09 -1.74 15.45
N ASP A 117 12.99 -1.42 16.37
CA ASP A 117 12.69 -1.39 17.79
C ASP A 117 11.61 -0.30 18.08
N PRO A 118 10.50 -0.63 18.76
CA PRO A 118 9.47 0.34 19.12
C PRO A 118 10.00 1.56 19.91
N SER A 119 11.11 1.40 20.64
CA SER A 119 11.76 2.48 21.38
C SER A 119 12.42 3.54 20.47
N ASP A 120 12.85 3.17 19.26
CA ASP A 120 13.35 4.10 18.23
C ASP A 120 12.22 4.99 17.66
N LEU A 121 10.96 4.67 17.96
CA LEU A 121 9.79 5.29 17.34
C LEU A 121 9.04 6.28 18.24
N GLY A 122 9.36 6.31 19.54
CA GLY A 122 8.68 7.11 20.56
C GLY A 122 8.71 8.63 20.33
N ARG A 123 9.59 9.14 19.45
CA ARG A 123 9.61 10.57 19.03
C ARG A 123 9.06 10.82 17.61
N VAL A 124 8.86 9.78 16.81
CA VAL A 124 8.57 9.90 15.37
C VAL A 124 7.06 9.86 15.10
N PHE A 125 6.32 8.96 15.76
CA PHE A 125 4.89 8.78 15.48
C PHE A 125 4.02 9.98 15.84
N ALA A 126 4.48 10.86 16.75
CA ALA A 126 3.75 12.08 17.10
C ALA A 126 3.66 13.09 15.94
N LYS A 127 4.51 12.97 14.90
CA LYS A 127 4.59 13.95 13.80
C LYS A 127 3.97 13.46 12.48
N ASN A 128 3.89 12.14 12.27
CA ASN A 128 3.49 11.55 10.98
C ASN A 128 2.23 10.68 11.15
N ALA A 129 1.04 11.31 11.04
CA ALA A 129 -0.23 10.61 11.00
C ALA A 129 -0.27 9.64 9.79
N GLY A 130 -0.52 8.35 10.04
CA GLY A 130 -0.67 7.33 8.98
C GLY A 130 0.48 6.32 8.84
N LEU A 131 1.52 6.40 9.67
CA LEU A 131 2.52 5.34 9.80
C LEU A 131 2.03 4.27 10.79
N THR A 132 2.12 3.00 10.43
CA THR A 132 1.83 1.86 11.33
C THR A 132 3.07 0.99 11.53
N LEU A 133 3.20 0.44 12.75
CA LEU A 133 4.12 -0.67 13.03
C LEU A 133 3.54 -1.96 12.45
N GLY A 134 4.38 -2.79 11.86
CA GLY A 134 3.92 -4.01 11.20
C GLY A 134 3.39 -5.08 12.16
N GLU A 135 2.11 -5.43 11.99
CA GLU A 135 1.65 -6.82 11.89
C GLU A 135 0.82 -6.90 10.60
N PHE A 136 1.03 -7.91 9.75
CA PHE A 136 0.17 -8.23 8.60
C PHE A 136 -1.31 -8.16 9.04
N PRO A 137 -2.29 -7.70 8.23
CA PRO A 137 -3.67 -7.89 8.67
C PRO A 137 -4.00 -9.38 8.48
N PRO A 138 -4.19 -10.21 9.52
CA PRO A 138 -5.21 -11.22 9.38
C PRO A 138 -6.52 -10.43 9.29
N SER A 139 -7.28 -10.67 8.22
CA SER A 139 -8.70 -10.37 8.13
C SER A 139 -9.36 -10.21 9.51
N LYS A 140 -9.93 -9.02 9.77
CA LYS A 140 -10.68 -8.57 10.97
C LYS A 140 -9.85 -7.87 12.07
N ARG A 141 -9.80 -6.53 12.03
CA ARG A 141 -9.80 -5.66 13.22
C ARG A 141 -10.87 -4.58 13.08
N THR A 142 -12.12 -5.01 13.00
CA THR A 142 -13.21 -4.26 13.63
C THR A 142 -13.25 -4.70 15.10
N ALA A 143 -13.36 -3.74 16.02
CA ALA A 143 -13.07 -3.81 17.47
C ALA A 143 -11.56 -3.80 17.76
N LYS A 144 -10.96 -2.78 18.41
CA LYS A 144 -11.31 -2.33 19.76
C LYS A 144 -10.63 -0.96 20.07
N LEU A 145 -10.88 0.08 19.27
CA LEU A 145 -10.55 1.46 19.68
C LEU A 145 -11.62 2.04 20.65
N ALA A 146 -12.70 1.27 20.90
CA ALA A 146 -13.83 1.66 21.74
C ALA A 146 -13.68 1.31 23.24
N GLU A 147 -12.59 0.67 23.67
CA GLU A 147 -12.35 0.35 25.09
C GLU A 147 -11.30 1.24 25.77
N LEU A 148 -10.68 2.16 25.05
CA LEU A 148 -9.71 3.11 25.63
C LEU A 148 -10.32 4.49 25.92
N THR A 149 -11.63 4.65 25.72
CA THR A 149 -12.37 5.89 26.03
C THR A 149 -13.74 5.63 26.66
N GLY A 150 -13.95 4.46 27.29
CA GLY A 150 -15.18 4.09 28.00
C GLY A 150 -14.89 3.23 29.20
#